data_AF-J7GDD3-F1
#
_entry.id   AF-J7GDD3-F1
#
_cell.length_a   1.000
_cell.length_b   1.000
_cell.length_c   1.000
_cell.angle_alpha   90.00
_cell.angle_beta   90.00
_cell.angle_gamma   90.00
#
_symmetry.space_group_name_H-M   'P 1'
#
loop_
_entity.id
_entity.type
_entity.pdbx_description
1 polymer ?
#
loop_
_entity_poly.entity_id
_entity_poly.type
_entity_poly.pdbx_seq_one_letter_code
_entity_poly.pdbx_strand_id
1 'polypeptide(L)'
;MVMGTSPSLDEIRKAQRADGPAGILSIGTANPANYVIQAEYPDYYFRITNSEHMTDLKEKFKRMCDKSMIRKRHMHLTEDFLKENPDMCAYMAPSLDARQDIVVVEVPKLGKEAAVKAIKEWGQPKSKITHVVFCTTSGVDMPGADYQLTKLLGLRPSVKRLMMYQQGCFAGGTVLRLAKDLAENNRGARVLVVCSEITAVTFRGPSDTHLDSLVGQALFSDGAAALIVGSDPDTSAGEKPIFEMV
;
A
#
# COMPACT_ATOMS: atom_id res chain seq x y z
N MET A 1 14.98 -54.15 -11.65
CA MET A 1 14.87 -52.69 -11.38
C MET A 1 13.82 -52.14 -12.32
N VAL A 2 12.64 -51.78 -11.79
CA VAL A 2 11.61 -51.13 -12.61
C VAL A 2 12.03 -49.67 -12.75
N MET A 3 12.47 -49.26 -13.94
CA MET A 3 12.66 -47.85 -14.27
C MET A 3 11.26 -47.20 -14.25
N GLY A 4 10.93 -46.51 -13.15
CA GLY A 4 9.71 -45.71 -13.10
C GLY A 4 9.76 -44.66 -14.20
N THR A 5 8.74 -44.64 -15.06
CA THR A 5 8.59 -43.64 -16.12
C THR A 5 8.50 -42.26 -15.47
N SER A 6 9.37 -41.33 -15.87
CA SER A 6 9.31 -39.95 -15.43
C SER A 6 7.91 -39.38 -15.67
N PRO A 7 7.34 -38.62 -14.71
CA PRO A 7 6.01 -38.04 -14.87
C PRO A 7 5.99 -37.09 -16.07
N SER A 8 4.86 -37.07 -16.76
CA SER A 8 4.59 -36.15 -17.87
C SER A 8 4.47 -34.70 -17.36
N LEU A 9 4.66 -33.75 -18.26
CA LEU A 9 4.49 -32.32 -17.94
C LEU A 9 3.07 -32.00 -17.46
N ASP A 10 2.05 -32.67 -17.99
CA ASP A 10 0.65 -32.50 -17.58
C ASP A 10 0.42 -32.98 -16.14
N GLU A 11 0.98 -34.14 -15.77
CA GLU A 11 0.91 -34.66 -14.40
C GLU A 11 1.62 -33.74 -13.41
N ILE A 12 2.81 -33.23 -13.78
CA ILE A 12 3.54 -32.25 -12.98
C ILE A 12 2.69 -30.97 -12.79
N ARG A 13 2.08 -30.46 -13.86
CA ARG A 13 1.28 -29.23 -13.82
C ARG A 13 0.02 -29.39 -12.98
N LYS A 14 -0.67 -30.52 -13.09
CA LYS A 14 -1.85 -30.86 -12.26
C LYS A 14 -1.49 -30.96 -10.78
N ALA A 15 -0.37 -31.61 -10.45
CA ALA A 15 0.12 -31.67 -9.07
C ALA A 15 0.51 -30.28 -8.52
N GLN A 16 1.03 -29.38 -9.38
CA GLN A 16 1.52 -28.06 -8.99
C GLN A 16 0.43 -27.01 -8.78
N ARG A 17 -0.71 -27.07 -9.49
CA ARG A 17 -1.80 -26.07 -9.37
C ARG A 17 -2.71 -26.35 -8.17
N ALA A 18 -3.35 -25.30 -7.65
CA ALA A 18 -4.43 -25.44 -6.67
C ALA A 18 -5.72 -25.88 -7.35
N ASP A 19 -6.73 -26.26 -6.54
CA ASP A 19 -7.99 -26.80 -7.05
C ASP A 19 -9.12 -25.75 -7.05
N GLY A 20 -9.30 -25.02 -5.93
CA GLY A 20 -10.37 -24.05 -5.72
C GLY A 20 -10.01 -22.59 -6.04
N PRO A 21 -11.02 -21.69 -5.98
CA PRO A 21 -10.82 -20.26 -6.22
C PRO A 21 -9.94 -19.63 -5.16
N ALA A 22 -9.29 -18.52 -5.49
CA ALA A 22 -8.54 -17.74 -4.51
C ALA A 22 -9.48 -17.01 -3.55
N GLY A 23 -9.29 -17.23 -2.24
CA GLY A 23 -9.99 -16.53 -1.18
C GLY A 23 -9.10 -15.51 -0.45
N ILE A 24 -9.70 -14.40 -0.01
CA ILE A 24 -9.09 -13.47 0.96
C ILE A 24 -9.29 -14.09 2.35
N LEU A 25 -8.21 -14.53 2.99
CA LEU A 25 -8.24 -15.24 4.27
C LEU A 25 -8.15 -14.32 5.50
N SER A 26 -7.63 -13.10 5.33
CA SER A 26 -7.48 -12.11 6.40
C SER A 26 -7.22 -10.73 5.84
N ILE A 27 -7.56 -9.67 6.58
CA ILE A 27 -7.37 -8.27 6.18
C ILE A 27 -6.82 -7.46 7.36
N GLY A 28 -5.64 -6.87 7.19
CA GLY A 28 -5.05 -5.94 8.14
C GLY A 28 -4.93 -4.54 7.55
N THR A 29 -5.16 -3.50 8.35
CA THR A 29 -4.97 -2.10 7.93
C THR A 29 -4.14 -1.30 8.93
N ALA A 30 -3.43 -0.29 8.46
CA ALA A 30 -2.66 0.63 9.29
C ALA A 30 -2.68 2.04 8.70
N ASN A 31 -2.53 3.03 9.57
CA ASN A 31 -2.39 4.44 9.19
C ASN A 31 -1.34 5.08 10.11
N PRO A 32 -0.63 6.14 9.66
CA PRO A 32 0.19 6.95 10.55
C PRO A 32 -0.59 7.49 11.74
N ALA A 33 0.08 7.71 12.88
CA ALA A 33 -0.57 8.23 14.08
C ALA A 33 -1.11 9.66 13.89
N ASN A 34 -0.34 10.51 13.19
CA ASN A 34 -0.74 11.88 12.90
C ASN A 34 -1.91 11.94 11.90
N TYR A 35 -2.80 12.90 12.11
CA TYR A 35 -3.95 13.12 11.26
C TYR A 35 -4.36 14.59 11.25
N VAL A 36 -5.10 14.97 10.22
CA VAL A 36 -5.72 16.29 10.06
C VAL A 36 -7.23 16.16 9.98
N ILE A 37 -7.94 17.14 10.54
CA ILE A 37 -9.39 17.28 10.40
C ILE A 37 -9.66 18.08 9.13
N GLN A 38 -10.49 17.53 8.24
CA GLN A 38 -10.69 18.10 6.90
C GLN A 38 -11.28 19.51 6.94
N ALA A 39 -12.17 19.78 7.92
CA ALA A 39 -12.77 21.10 8.11
C ALA A 39 -11.74 22.19 8.47
N GLU A 40 -10.64 21.81 9.10
CA GLU A 40 -9.54 22.70 9.53
C GLU A 40 -8.38 22.71 8.53
N TYR A 41 -8.39 21.76 7.58
CA TYR A 41 -7.28 21.56 6.65
C TYR A 41 -6.98 22.78 5.76
N PRO A 42 -7.96 23.55 5.25
CA PRO A 42 -7.67 24.77 4.48
C PRO A 42 -6.85 25.79 5.27
N ASP A 43 -7.13 25.97 6.56
CA ASP A 43 -6.39 26.89 7.42
C ASP A 43 -4.98 26.35 7.72
N TYR A 44 -4.88 25.08 8.08
CA TYR A 44 -3.58 24.42 8.27
C TYR A 44 -2.70 24.49 7.02
N TYR A 45 -3.23 24.08 5.87
CA TYR A 45 -2.49 23.94 4.62
C TYR A 45 -2.00 25.30 4.10
N PHE A 46 -2.85 26.33 4.09
CA PHE A 46 -2.43 27.66 3.64
C PHE A 46 -1.46 28.34 4.61
N ARG A 47 -1.53 28.02 5.91
CA ARG A 47 -0.56 28.49 6.91
C ARG A 47 0.81 27.82 6.73
N ILE A 48 0.87 26.49 6.71
CA ILE A 48 2.14 25.74 6.65
C ILE A 48 2.87 25.92 5.31
N THR A 49 2.14 26.28 4.25
CA THR A 49 2.70 26.59 2.92
C THR A 49 2.94 28.09 2.70
N ASN A 50 2.87 28.92 3.75
CA ASN A 50 3.06 30.37 3.70
C ASN A 50 2.23 31.08 2.60
N SER A 51 0.99 30.64 2.42
CA SER A 51 0.12 31.01 1.30
C SER A 51 -1.14 31.76 1.74
N GLU A 52 -1.22 32.23 2.99
CA GLU A 52 -2.41 32.91 3.54
C GLU A 52 -2.81 34.19 2.78
N HIS A 53 -1.87 34.81 2.07
CA HIS A 53 -2.12 35.95 1.19
C HIS A 53 -2.98 35.59 -0.05
N MET A 54 -3.09 34.31 -0.40
CA MET A 54 -3.86 33.82 -1.55
C MET A 54 -5.34 33.57 -1.18
N THR A 55 -6.05 34.61 -0.73
CA THR A 55 -7.39 34.51 -0.14
C THR A 55 -8.42 33.82 -1.04
N ASP A 56 -8.47 34.18 -2.32
CA ASP A 56 -9.44 33.60 -3.27
C ASP A 56 -9.16 32.11 -3.53
N LEU A 57 -7.89 31.73 -3.55
CA LEU A 57 -7.47 30.35 -3.73
C LEU A 57 -7.77 29.52 -2.47
N LYS A 58 -7.57 30.09 -1.29
CA LYS A 58 -7.96 29.49 0.00
C LYS A 58 -9.46 29.21 0.05
N GLU A 59 -10.28 30.16 -0.38
CA GLU A 59 -11.73 30.01 -0.43
C GLU A 59 -12.16 28.94 -1.46
N LYS A 60 -11.51 28.88 -2.63
CA LYS A 60 -11.68 27.77 -3.59
C LYS A 60 -11.33 26.42 -2.95
N PHE A 61 -10.19 26.33 -2.27
CA PHE A 61 -9.72 25.10 -1.64
C PHE A 61 -10.63 24.65 -0.49
N LYS A 62 -11.14 25.61 0.30
CA LYS A 62 -12.12 25.34 1.34
C LYS A 62 -13.36 24.67 0.78
N ARG A 63 -13.91 25.17 -0.33
CA ARG A 63 -15.05 24.53 -1.00
C ARG A 63 -14.72 23.12 -1.52
N MET A 64 -13.50 22.88 -2.00
CA MET A 64 -13.06 21.52 -2.37
C MET A 64 -13.04 20.59 -1.16
N CYS A 65 -12.49 21.04 -0.03
CA CYS A 65 -12.46 20.29 1.23
C CYS A 65 -13.88 20.00 1.76
N ASP A 66 -14.76 21.01 1.82
CA ASP A 66 -16.14 20.87 2.29
C ASP A 66 -16.94 19.88 1.43
N LYS A 67 -16.70 19.87 0.10
CA LYS A 67 -17.37 18.96 -0.85
C LYS A 67 -16.68 17.60 -1.00
N SER A 68 -15.54 17.37 -0.35
CA SER A 68 -14.77 16.12 -0.50
C SER A 68 -15.45 14.90 0.14
N MET A 69 -16.43 15.11 1.03
CA MET A 69 -17.04 14.07 1.87
C MET A 69 -16.05 13.41 2.85
N ILE A 70 -14.86 13.99 3.03
CA ILE A 70 -13.82 13.51 3.94
C ILE A 70 -13.97 14.24 5.28
N ARG A 71 -13.92 13.49 6.39
CA ARG A 71 -13.88 14.06 7.73
C ARG A 71 -12.45 14.21 8.27
N LYS A 72 -11.60 13.22 8.01
CA LYS A 72 -10.26 13.08 8.60
C LYS A 72 -9.33 12.38 7.61
N ARG A 73 -8.07 12.79 7.56
CA ARG A 73 -7.01 12.12 6.81
C ARG A 73 -5.81 11.87 7.71
N HIS A 74 -5.26 10.67 7.63
CA HIS A 74 -3.96 10.38 8.25
C HIS A 74 -2.85 10.89 7.35
N MET A 75 -1.82 11.47 7.93
CA MET A 75 -0.70 12.09 7.23
C MET A 75 0.57 11.81 8.04
N HIS A 76 1.56 11.16 7.45
CA HIS A 76 2.87 10.95 8.06
C HIS A 76 3.59 12.29 8.26
N LEU A 77 3.47 13.20 7.29
CA LEU A 77 4.01 14.56 7.40
C LEU A 77 3.34 15.31 8.55
N THR A 78 4.17 15.84 9.44
CA THR A 78 3.77 16.67 10.58
C THR A 78 4.07 18.15 10.31
N GLU A 79 3.45 19.04 11.09
CA GLU A 79 3.73 20.48 10.99
C GLU A 79 5.21 20.80 11.27
N ASP A 80 5.80 20.16 12.28
CA ASP A 80 7.19 20.39 12.66
C ASP A 80 8.17 19.95 11.56
N PHE A 81 7.93 18.78 10.96
CA PHE A 81 8.76 18.31 9.83
C PHE A 81 8.67 19.26 8.63
N LEU A 82 7.47 19.76 8.33
CA LEU A 82 7.27 20.70 7.21
C LEU A 82 7.91 22.07 7.46
N LYS A 83 7.96 22.54 8.71
CA LYS A 83 8.70 23.77 9.06
C LYS A 83 10.20 23.63 8.84
N GLU A 84 10.75 22.45 9.10
CA GLU A 84 12.17 22.14 8.87
C GLU A 84 12.50 21.89 7.38
N ASN A 85 11.50 21.61 6.55
CA ASN A 85 11.65 21.24 5.14
C ASN A 85 10.83 22.16 4.21
N PRO A 86 11.16 23.47 4.13
CA PRO A 86 10.35 24.47 3.41
C PRO A 86 10.24 24.20 1.90
N ASP A 87 11.22 23.53 1.29
CA ASP A 87 11.18 23.16 -0.13
C ASP A 87 10.05 22.15 -0.44
N MET A 88 9.63 21.35 0.55
CA MET A 88 8.46 20.49 0.41
C MET A 88 7.14 21.26 0.50
N CYS A 89 7.13 22.42 1.16
CA CYS A 89 5.99 23.34 1.24
C CYS A 89 5.89 24.28 0.05
N ALA A 90 6.98 24.51 -0.69
CA ALA A 90 6.95 25.26 -1.93
C ALA A 90 6.17 24.49 -3.02
N TYR A 91 5.66 25.21 -4.01
CA TYR A 91 4.86 24.60 -5.08
C TYR A 91 5.69 23.67 -5.99
N MET A 92 6.88 24.12 -6.41
CA MET A 92 7.73 23.42 -7.40
C MET A 92 9.23 23.46 -7.05
N ALA A 93 9.59 23.69 -5.78
CA ALA A 93 10.99 23.63 -5.39
C ALA A 93 11.54 22.20 -5.52
N PRO A 94 12.85 22.04 -5.86
CA PRO A 94 13.51 20.75 -5.87
C PRO A 94 13.40 20.10 -4.49
N SER A 95 12.67 18.97 -4.41
CA SER A 95 12.38 18.32 -3.13
C SER A 95 12.31 16.79 -3.25
N LEU A 96 12.71 16.21 -4.38
CA LEU A 96 12.59 14.77 -4.62
C LEU A 96 13.41 13.94 -3.64
N ASP A 97 14.66 14.33 -3.37
CA ASP A 97 15.56 13.58 -2.49
C ASP A 97 15.00 13.48 -1.06
N ALA A 98 14.60 14.62 -0.47
CA ALA A 98 13.96 14.64 0.84
C ALA A 98 12.68 13.80 0.90
N ARG A 99 11.87 13.81 -0.17
CA ARG A 99 10.65 12.99 -0.25
C ARG A 99 10.97 11.51 -0.33
N GLN A 100 11.97 11.15 -1.13
CA GLN A 100 12.44 9.78 -1.30
C GLN A 100 12.98 9.23 0.02
N ASP A 101 13.84 9.97 0.72
CA ASP A 101 14.40 9.59 2.02
C ASP A 101 13.32 9.22 3.05
N ILE A 102 12.17 9.92 3.03
CA ILE A 102 11.01 9.58 3.85
C ILE A 102 10.36 8.28 3.38
N VAL A 103 9.90 8.24 2.12
CA VAL A 103 8.99 7.16 1.68
C VAL A 103 9.68 5.82 1.51
N VAL A 104 10.97 5.77 1.16
CA VAL A 104 11.70 4.48 1.04
C VAL A 104 11.80 3.75 2.39
N VAL A 105 11.73 4.49 3.49
CA VAL A 105 11.73 3.95 4.86
C VAL A 105 10.31 3.73 5.37
N GLU A 106 9.43 4.70 5.21
CA GLU A 106 8.14 4.72 5.90
C GLU A 106 7.07 3.88 5.19
N VAL A 107 7.13 3.76 3.86
CA VAL A 107 6.20 2.91 3.09
C VAL A 107 6.28 1.43 3.51
N PRO A 108 7.46 0.79 3.56
CA PRO A 108 7.55 -0.59 4.02
C PRO A 108 7.28 -0.76 5.53
N LYS A 109 7.54 0.27 6.36
CA LYS A 109 7.16 0.25 7.79
C LYS A 109 5.65 0.23 7.98
N LEU A 110 4.92 1.13 7.32
CA LEU A 110 3.46 1.16 7.39
C LEU A 110 2.84 -0.12 6.80
N GLY A 111 3.41 -0.61 5.69
CA GLY A 111 3.05 -1.90 5.10
C GLY A 111 3.26 -3.08 6.06
N LYS A 112 4.35 -3.07 6.85
CA LYS A 112 4.62 -4.07 7.89
C LYS A 112 3.54 -4.04 8.98
N GLU A 113 3.12 -2.87 9.44
CA GLU A 113 2.07 -2.76 10.46
C GLU A 113 0.74 -3.37 10.02
N ALA A 114 0.33 -3.10 8.78
CA ALA A 114 -0.86 -3.71 8.19
C ALA A 114 -0.67 -5.23 8.03
N ALA A 115 0.48 -5.68 7.52
CA ALA A 115 0.78 -7.09 7.32
C ALA A 115 0.81 -7.89 8.63
N VAL A 116 1.35 -7.32 9.72
CA VAL A 116 1.35 -7.97 11.04
C VAL A 116 -0.08 -8.22 11.52
N LYS A 117 -1.01 -7.27 11.30
CA LYS A 117 -2.42 -7.46 11.67
C LYS A 117 -3.09 -8.54 10.82
N ALA A 118 -2.86 -8.53 9.50
CA ALA A 118 -3.39 -9.57 8.60
C ALA A 118 -2.86 -10.97 8.97
N ILE A 119 -1.55 -11.10 9.18
CA ILE A 119 -0.91 -12.37 9.58
C ILE A 119 -1.44 -12.85 10.94
N LYS A 120 -1.66 -11.93 11.88
CA LYS A 120 -2.22 -12.26 13.19
C LYS A 120 -3.65 -12.78 13.08
N GLU A 121 -4.49 -12.15 12.27
CA GLU A 121 -5.86 -12.60 12.00
C GLU A 121 -5.88 -13.96 11.28
N TRP A 122 -5.00 -14.15 10.29
CA TRP A 122 -4.84 -15.42 9.57
C TRP A 122 -4.43 -16.58 10.49
N GLY A 123 -3.70 -16.29 11.56
CA GLY A 123 -3.39 -17.25 12.63
C GLY A 123 -2.34 -18.32 12.29
N GLN A 124 -1.78 -18.29 11.08
CA GLN A 124 -0.76 -19.24 10.63
C GLN A 124 0.66 -18.67 10.78
N PRO A 125 1.70 -19.53 10.88
CA PRO A 125 3.07 -19.05 10.91
C PRO A 125 3.42 -18.35 9.60
N LYS A 126 4.03 -17.16 9.69
CA LYS A 126 4.52 -16.37 8.53
C LYS A 126 5.47 -17.14 7.61
N SER A 127 6.08 -18.23 8.06
CA SER A 127 6.89 -19.12 7.22
C SER A 127 6.06 -19.83 6.14
N LYS A 128 4.74 -19.94 6.29
CA LYS A 128 3.84 -20.49 5.26
C LYS A 128 3.59 -19.50 4.10
N ILE A 129 3.91 -18.21 4.25
CA ILE A 129 3.82 -17.26 3.14
C ILE A 129 4.80 -17.68 2.04
N THR A 130 4.32 -17.76 0.81
CA THR A 130 5.08 -18.20 -0.36
C THR A 130 5.33 -17.09 -1.36
N HIS A 131 4.45 -16.08 -1.40
CA HIS A 131 4.54 -14.95 -2.32
C HIS A 131 4.29 -13.64 -1.58
N VAL A 132 4.89 -12.57 -2.08
CA VAL A 132 4.63 -11.19 -1.66
C VAL A 132 4.30 -10.37 -2.89
N VAL A 133 3.15 -9.70 -2.89
CA VAL A 133 2.80 -8.67 -3.87
C VAL A 133 2.77 -7.35 -3.13
N PHE A 134 3.73 -6.48 -3.40
CA PHE A 134 3.80 -5.15 -2.78
C PHE A 134 3.45 -4.09 -3.81
N CYS A 135 2.57 -3.17 -3.46
CA CYS A 135 2.18 -2.05 -4.29
C CYS A 135 2.33 -0.72 -3.55
N THR A 136 2.88 0.26 -4.26
CA THR A 136 2.90 1.65 -3.81
C THR A 136 3.05 2.60 -4.99
N THR A 137 2.41 3.76 -4.88
CA THR A 137 2.61 4.94 -5.74
C THR A 137 3.61 5.91 -5.09
N SER A 138 4.08 5.59 -3.88
CA SER A 138 4.87 6.45 -3.02
C SER A 138 6.36 6.10 -3.08
N GLY A 139 7.04 6.69 -4.06
CA GLY A 139 8.48 6.55 -4.26
C GLY A 139 8.91 5.23 -4.88
N VAL A 140 10.22 5.11 -5.16
CA VAL A 140 10.86 3.92 -5.75
C VAL A 140 12.25 3.70 -5.15
N ASP A 141 12.69 2.44 -5.01
CA ASP A 141 14.03 2.12 -4.53
C ASP A 141 14.51 0.73 -5.03
N MET A 142 15.82 0.47 -4.94
CA MET A 142 16.45 -0.79 -5.30
C MET A 142 17.51 -1.19 -4.26
N PRO A 143 17.29 -2.23 -3.42
CA PRO A 143 16.15 -3.16 -3.41
C PRO A 143 14.82 -2.50 -2.98
N GLY A 144 13.72 -2.91 -3.63
CA GLY A 144 12.40 -2.30 -3.44
C GLY A 144 11.71 -2.57 -2.10
N ALA A 145 10.55 -1.94 -1.91
CA ALA A 145 9.75 -2.04 -0.69
C ALA A 145 9.29 -3.47 -0.38
N ASP A 146 9.11 -4.31 -1.39
CA ASP A 146 8.84 -5.74 -1.27
C ASP A 146 10.00 -6.51 -0.58
N TYR A 147 11.25 -6.16 -0.89
CA TYR A 147 12.44 -6.69 -0.23
C TYR A 147 12.53 -6.17 1.22
N GLN A 148 12.34 -4.87 1.42
CA GLN A 148 12.37 -4.28 2.77
C GLN A 148 11.31 -4.90 3.67
N LEU A 149 10.07 -5.08 3.18
CA LEU A 149 9.00 -5.74 3.90
C LEU A 149 9.36 -7.20 4.24
N THR A 150 9.92 -7.93 3.27
CA THR A 150 10.38 -9.33 3.46
C THR A 150 11.38 -9.42 4.62
N LYS A 151 12.34 -8.49 4.68
CA LYS A 151 13.32 -8.38 5.77
C LYS A 151 12.67 -7.99 7.09
N LEU A 152 11.82 -6.97 7.10
CA LEU A 152 11.14 -6.44 8.31
C LEU A 152 10.22 -7.48 8.96
N LEU A 153 9.53 -8.29 8.16
CA LEU A 153 8.68 -9.37 8.64
C LEU A 153 9.47 -10.65 8.92
N GLY A 154 10.72 -10.76 8.47
CA GLY A 154 11.53 -11.97 8.56
C GLY A 154 10.85 -13.16 7.86
N LEU A 155 10.42 -12.96 6.62
CA LEU A 155 9.87 -14.02 5.77
C LEU A 155 11.01 -14.90 5.22
N ARG A 156 10.65 -16.03 4.59
CA ARG A 156 11.64 -16.89 3.95
C ARG A 156 12.40 -16.14 2.84
N PRO A 157 13.73 -16.31 2.70
CA PRO A 157 14.47 -15.68 1.60
C PRO A 157 13.99 -16.11 0.20
N SER A 158 13.34 -17.27 0.10
CA SER A 158 12.79 -17.84 -1.13
C SER A 158 11.36 -17.39 -1.44
N VAL A 159 10.78 -16.41 -0.72
CA VAL A 159 9.46 -15.88 -1.10
C VAL A 159 9.54 -15.28 -2.50
N LYS A 160 8.54 -15.58 -3.35
CA LYS A 160 8.47 -15.01 -4.69
C LYS A 160 7.84 -13.63 -4.59
N ARG A 161 8.57 -12.60 -4.97
CA ARG A 161 8.14 -11.21 -4.82
C ARG A 161 7.73 -10.60 -6.15
N LEU A 162 6.69 -9.78 -6.12
CA LEU A 162 6.31 -8.87 -7.20
C LEU A 162 6.20 -7.47 -6.60
N MET A 163 7.02 -6.54 -7.10
CA MET A 163 7.01 -5.15 -6.71
C MET A 163 6.28 -4.32 -7.78
N MET A 164 5.22 -3.63 -7.36
CA MET A 164 4.34 -2.83 -8.21
C MET A 164 4.49 -1.35 -7.84
N TYR A 165 5.42 -0.66 -8.50
CA TYR A 165 5.65 0.77 -8.30
C TYR A 165 4.82 1.65 -9.23
N GLN A 166 4.45 2.84 -8.75
CA GLN A 166 3.83 3.92 -9.55
C GLN A 166 2.57 3.47 -10.33
N GLN A 167 1.73 2.65 -9.69
CA GLN A 167 0.52 2.12 -10.33
C GLN A 167 -0.68 3.08 -10.21
N GLY A 168 -0.79 3.83 -9.11
CA GLY A 168 -1.92 4.73 -8.86
C GLY A 168 -3.17 4.03 -8.33
N CYS A 169 -4.28 4.76 -8.27
CA CYS A 169 -5.46 4.38 -7.47
C CYS A 169 -6.16 3.08 -7.90
N PHE A 170 -6.00 2.63 -9.15
CA PHE A 170 -6.61 1.37 -9.62
C PHE A 170 -5.86 0.12 -9.12
N ALA A 171 -4.69 0.30 -8.51
CA ALA A 171 -3.81 -0.80 -8.18
C ALA A 171 -4.38 -1.76 -7.12
N GLY A 172 -5.37 -1.33 -6.33
CA GLY A 172 -6.11 -2.23 -5.44
C GLY A 172 -6.73 -3.42 -6.17
N GLY A 173 -7.35 -3.20 -7.33
CA GLY A 173 -7.83 -4.31 -8.18
C GLY A 173 -6.70 -5.07 -8.85
N THR A 174 -5.60 -4.39 -9.20
CA THR A 174 -4.43 -5.02 -9.82
C THR A 174 -3.76 -6.04 -8.92
N VAL A 175 -3.54 -5.72 -7.64
CA VAL A 175 -2.91 -6.65 -6.70
C VAL A 175 -3.79 -7.85 -6.39
N LEU A 176 -5.12 -7.68 -6.36
CA LEU A 176 -6.07 -8.79 -6.23
C LEU A 176 -6.02 -9.72 -7.44
N ARG A 177 -6.03 -9.15 -8.66
CA ARG A 177 -5.89 -9.92 -9.90
C ARG A 177 -4.60 -10.74 -9.92
N LEU A 178 -3.47 -10.14 -9.55
CA LEU A 178 -2.19 -10.87 -9.46
C LEU A 178 -2.22 -11.95 -8.38
N ALA A 179 -2.77 -11.64 -7.19
CA ALA A 179 -2.85 -12.60 -6.10
C ALA A 179 -3.76 -13.79 -6.43
N LYS A 180 -4.83 -13.56 -7.19
CA LYS A 180 -5.73 -14.61 -7.70
C LYS A 180 -4.95 -15.63 -8.52
N ASP A 181 -4.27 -15.17 -9.57
CA ASP A 181 -3.49 -16.04 -10.45
C ASP A 181 -2.36 -16.75 -9.67
N LEU A 182 -1.68 -16.05 -8.77
CA LEU A 182 -0.60 -16.65 -7.97
C LEU A 182 -1.11 -17.73 -7.02
N ALA A 183 -2.25 -17.52 -6.37
CA ALA A 183 -2.84 -18.47 -5.43
C ALA A 183 -3.41 -19.70 -6.14
N GLU A 184 -4.21 -19.51 -7.19
CA GLU A 184 -4.87 -20.60 -7.92
C GLU A 184 -3.88 -21.44 -8.73
N ASN A 185 -2.83 -20.82 -9.25
CA ASN A 185 -1.88 -21.49 -10.12
C ASN A 185 -0.76 -22.21 -9.35
N ASN A 186 -0.76 -22.16 -8.01
CA ASN A 186 0.27 -22.77 -7.16
C ASN A 186 -0.35 -23.41 -5.89
N ARG A 187 -0.38 -24.74 -5.84
CA ARG A 187 -0.90 -25.52 -4.72
C ARG A 187 -0.24 -25.11 -3.40
N GLY A 188 -1.07 -24.85 -2.38
CA GLY A 188 -0.61 -24.44 -1.05
C GLY A 188 -0.02 -23.02 -1.00
N ALA A 189 -0.17 -22.21 -2.05
CA ALA A 189 0.30 -20.83 -2.01
C ALA A 189 -0.51 -19.98 -1.02
N ARG A 190 0.22 -19.13 -0.29
CA ARG A 190 -0.31 -18.08 0.57
C ARG A 190 0.40 -16.80 0.20
N VAL A 191 -0.34 -15.89 -0.42
CA VAL A 191 0.14 -14.64 -1.00
C VAL A 191 -0.11 -13.53 0.01
N LEU A 192 0.96 -12.91 0.49
CA LEU A 192 0.86 -11.66 1.25
C LEU A 192 0.76 -10.51 0.24
N VAL A 193 -0.39 -9.87 0.19
CA VAL A 193 -0.61 -8.65 -0.60
C VAL A 193 -0.46 -7.45 0.32
N VAL A 194 0.25 -6.41 -0.10
CA VAL A 194 0.35 -5.14 0.64
C VAL A 194 0.24 -3.97 -0.33
N CYS A 195 -0.70 -3.06 -0.06
CA CYS A 195 -0.72 -1.72 -0.63
C CYS A 195 -0.35 -0.75 0.50
N SER A 196 0.64 0.12 0.30
CA SER A 196 1.06 1.11 1.30
C SER A 196 1.36 2.44 0.64
N GLU A 197 0.70 3.50 1.08
CA GLU A 197 0.77 4.83 0.45
C GLU A 197 1.04 5.91 1.50
N ILE A 198 1.96 6.83 1.16
CA ILE A 198 2.37 7.98 1.96
C ILE A 198 2.46 9.20 1.04
N THR A 199 1.68 10.23 1.33
CA THR A 199 1.52 11.45 0.53
C THR A 199 2.72 12.39 0.56
N ALA A 200 3.81 12.03 1.24
CA ALA A 200 5.04 12.81 1.26
C ALA A 200 5.58 13.09 -0.15
N VAL A 201 5.36 12.20 -1.13
CA VAL A 201 5.75 12.43 -2.53
C VAL A 201 4.86 13.45 -3.28
N THR A 202 3.64 13.70 -2.81
CA THR A 202 2.66 14.54 -3.52
C THR A 202 2.34 15.85 -2.81
N PHE A 203 2.58 15.98 -1.50
CA PHE A 203 2.37 17.20 -0.74
C PHE A 203 3.18 18.37 -1.31
N ARG A 204 2.57 19.52 -1.56
CA ARG A 204 3.26 20.73 -2.05
C ARG A 204 2.42 21.96 -1.78
N GLY A 205 2.99 23.15 -1.94
CA GLY A 205 2.26 24.41 -1.82
C GLY A 205 1.18 24.61 -2.91
N PRO A 206 0.21 25.50 -2.69
CA PRO A 206 -0.84 25.79 -3.68
C PRO A 206 -0.32 26.63 -4.86
N SER A 207 -1.05 26.56 -5.98
CA SER A 207 -0.87 27.43 -7.14
C SER A 207 -2.23 27.71 -7.80
N ASP A 208 -2.50 28.95 -8.17
CA ASP A 208 -3.76 29.38 -8.77
C ASP A 208 -3.94 28.92 -10.23
N THR A 209 -2.85 28.47 -10.85
CA THR A 209 -2.81 27.92 -12.22
C THR A 209 -3.04 26.40 -12.28
N HIS A 210 -3.00 25.69 -11.14
CA HIS A 210 -3.05 24.22 -11.08
C HIS A 210 -4.07 23.72 -10.05
N LEU A 211 -5.35 23.93 -10.36
CA LEU A 211 -6.46 23.53 -9.48
C LEU A 211 -6.61 22.00 -9.36
N ASP A 212 -6.12 21.24 -10.33
CA ASP A 212 -6.04 19.79 -10.32
C ASP A 212 -5.10 19.26 -9.21
N SER A 213 -3.92 19.87 -9.07
CA SER A 213 -3.01 19.58 -7.96
C SER A 213 -3.68 19.88 -6.62
N LEU A 214 -4.42 21.00 -6.55
CA LEU A 214 -5.13 21.44 -5.37
C LEU A 214 -6.25 20.45 -4.97
N VAL A 215 -6.96 19.88 -5.94
CA VAL A 215 -7.90 18.77 -5.70
C VAL A 215 -7.18 17.58 -5.06
N GLY A 216 -5.99 17.23 -5.55
CA GLY A 216 -5.15 16.19 -4.92
C GLY A 216 -4.83 16.48 -3.45
N GLN A 217 -4.47 17.72 -3.12
CA GLN A 217 -4.16 18.14 -1.73
C GLN A 217 -5.38 18.05 -0.80
N ALA A 218 -6.60 18.12 -1.34
CA ALA A 218 -7.83 17.91 -0.58
C ALA A 218 -8.17 16.42 -0.37
N LEU A 219 -7.76 15.52 -1.27
CA LEU A 219 -8.26 14.16 -1.30
C LEU A 219 -7.28 13.11 -0.75
N PHE A 220 -6.00 13.18 -1.14
CA PHE A 220 -5.05 12.10 -0.86
C PHE A 220 -4.70 12.00 0.63
N SER A 221 -4.47 10.77 1.11
CA SER A 221 -4.15 10.49 2.52
C SER A 221 -3.30 9.24 2.64
N ASP A 222 -2.75 9.01 3.82
CA ASP A 222 -1.80 7.94 4.08
C ASP A 222 -2.49 6.71 4.69
N GLY A 223 -2.06 5.52 4.24
CA GLY A 223 -2.59 4.27 4.74
C GLY A 223 -1.97 3.07 4.08
N ALA A 224 -2.03 1.94 4.79
CA ALA A 224 -1.70 0.63 4.25
C ALA A 224 -2.79 -0.39 4.54
N ALA A 225 -2.94 -1.32 3.61
CA ALA A 225 -3.76 -2.51 3.75
C ALA A 225 -2.95 -3.74 3.35
N ALA A 226 -3.15 -4.84 4.05
CA ALA A 226 -2.52 -6.11 3.78
C ALA A 226 -3.53 -7.25 3.80
N LEU A 227 -3.34 -8.23 2.91
CA LEU A 227 -4.21 -9.38 2.76
C LEU A 227 -3.37 -10.66 2.78
N ILE A 228 -3.95 -11.74 3.31
CA ILE A 228 -3.50 -13.08 2.96
C ILE A 228 -4.49 -13.65 1.96
N VAL A 229 -3.99 -14.05 0.79
CA VAL A 229 -4.79 -14.67 -0.27
C VAL A 229 -4.31 -16.09 -0.49
N GLY A 230 -5.24 -17.04 -0.62
CA GLY A 230 -4.93 -18.43 -0.89
C GLY A 230 -6.12 -19.20 -1.42
N SER A 231 -5.85 -20.19 -2.27
CA SER A 231 -6.82 -21.23 -2.63
C SER A 231 -6.77 -22.37 -1.62
N ASP A 232 -7.81 -23.20 -1.63
CA ASP A 232 -7.92 -24.42 -0.83
C ASP A 232 -7.67 -24.12 0.67
N PRO A 233 -8.58 -23.38 1.34
CA PRO A 233 -8.41 -23.02 2.74
C PRO A 233 -8.34 -24.28 3.62
N ASP A 234 -7.32 -24.36 4.46
CA ASP A 234 -7.14 -25.46 5.42
C ASP A 234 -8.01 -25.22 6.66
N THR A 235 -9.22 -25.76 6.62
CA THR A 235 -10.20 -25.65 7.70
C THR A 235 -9.72 -26.31 9.00
N SER A 236 -8.85 -27.32 8.91
CA SER A 236 -8.25 -27.97 10.09
C SER A 236 -7.28 -27.05 10.83
N ALA A 237 -6.66 -26.12 10.10
CA ALA A 237 -5.80 -25.08 10.66
C ALA A 237 -6.56 -23.78 10.98
N GLY A 238 -7.89 -23.76 10.81
CA GLY A 238 -8.74 -22.61 11.10
C GLY A 238 -8.81 -21.55 10.01
N GLU A 239 -8.32 -21.83 8.80
CA GLU A 239 -8.47 -20.89 7.68
C GLU A 239 -9.92 -20.84 7.19
N LYS A 240 -10.42 -19.63 6.94
CA LYS A 240 -11.75 -19.39 6.38
C LYS A 240 -11.70 -18.18 5.45
N PRO A 241 -12.18 -18.28 4.20
CA PRO A 241 -12.24 -17.12 3.31
C PRO A 241 -13.28 -16.11 3.82
N ILE A 242 -12.91 -14.83 3.79
CA ILE A 242 -13.80 -13.68 4.00
C ILE A 242 -14.56 -13.41 2.70
N PHE A 243 -13.84 -13.44 1.58
CA PHE A 243 -14.36 -13.31 0.22
C PHE A 243 -13.65 -14.30 -0.70
N GLU A 244 -14.32 -14.72 -1.77
CA GLU A 244 -13.74 -15.52 -2.85
C GLU A 244 -13.76 -14.70 -4.15
N MET A 245 -12.68 -14.78 -4.92
CA MET A 245 -12.58 -14.12 -6.21
C MET A 245 -13.02 -15.08 -7.31
N VAL A 246 -14.21 -14.84 -7.87
CA VAL A 246 -14.84 -15.68 -8.91
C VAL A 246 -14.66 -15.06 -10.29
#